data_AF-A0A067N2T2-F1
#
_entry.id   AF-A0A067N2T2-F1
#
_cell.length_a   1.000
_cell.length_b   1.000
_cell.length_c   1.000
_cell.angle_alpha   90.00
_cell.angle_beta   90.00
_cell.angle_gamma   90.00
#
_symmetry.space_group_name_H-M   'P 1'
#
loop_
_entity.id
_entity.type
_entity.pdbx_description
1 polymer ?
#
loop_
_entity_poly.entity_id
_entity_poly.type
_entity_poly.pdbx_seq_one_letter_code
_entity_poly.pdbx_strand_id
1 'polypeptide(L)'
;MFLRTAVHLVALSVMVWGWNAVHDTETLAALSEHRHGGQSEFLTMDGLVLAMITTGLSFLSDLLPGVTFLKKAKRFFFMIAFTLSGVITAIYWPMVLLAPALINPAYNPEPPATPLEPDTPIPFSGIPLSVDLALHFAPGAYFFLDFFLFEKRYSRDQIRRTGKALTAIATLAYTGWIEYCKLYNLTYPYPFLNVSHLPRFAIYSSAALFGYTFFKGINALHP
;
A
#
# COMPACT_ATOMS: atom_id res chain seq x y z
N MET A 1 3.50 24.79 -12.92
CA MET A 1 3.06 23.74 -13.87
C MET A 1 4.17 22.71 -14.06
N PHE A 2 5.34 23.10 -14.60
CA PHE A 2 6.47 22.19 -14.84
C PHE A 2 6.89 21.33 -13.62
N LEU A 3 7.13 21.96 -12.46
CA LEU A 3 7.53 21.25 -11.25
C LEU A 3 6.54 20.15 -10.84
N ARG A 4 5.23 20.49 -10.82
CA ARG A 4 4.17 19.55 -10.45
C ARG A 4 4.14 18.33 -11.38
N THR A 5 4.18 18.59 -12.70
CA THR A 5 4.17 17.54 -13.72
C THR A 5 5.41 16.64 -13.59
N ALA A 6 6.58 17.22 -13.34
CA ALA A 6 7.81 16.47 -13.11
C ALA A 6 7.73 15.59 -11.84
N VAL A 7 7.19 16.11 -10.74
CA VAL A 7 7.00 15.34 -9.50
C VAL A 7 6.06 14.15 -9.72
N HIS A 8 4.92 14.35 -10.39
CA HIS A 8 3.99 13.26 -10.71
C HIS A 8 4.65 12.21 -11.62
N LEU A 9 5.40 12.64 -12.63
CA LEU A 9 6.07 11.72 -13.55
C LEU A 9 7.13 10.88 -12.83
N VAL A 10 8.00 11.52 -12.02
CA VAL A 10 9.03 10.82 -11.24
C VAL A 10 8.40 9.83 -10.28
N ALA A 11 7.36 10.23 -9.54
CA ALA A 11 6.67 9.34 -8.61
C ALA A 11 6.06 8.13 -9.35
N LEU A 12 5.38 8.35 -10.47
CA LEU A 12 4.83 7.29 -11.30
C LEU A 12 5.92 6.34 -11.79
N SER A 13 7.05 6.88 -12.28
CA SER A 13 8.18 6.07 -12.75
C SER A 13 8.79 5.22 -11.62
N VAL A 14 8.94 5.76 -10.41
CA VAL A 14 9.45 5.01 -9.25
C VAL A 14 8.50 3.87 -8.88
N MET A 15 7.19 4.12 -8.84
CA MET A 15 6.20 3.10 -8.53
C MET A 15 6.11 2.00 -9.59
N VAL A 16 6.15 2.37 -10.89
CA VAL A 16 6.18 1.42 -12.00
C VAL A 16 7.48 0.60 -12.00
N TRP A 17 8.61 1.25 -11.72
CA TRP A 17 9.88 0.54 -11.56
C TRP A 17 9.82 -0.46 -10.40
N GLY A 18 9.31 -0.05 -9.24
CA GLY A 18 9.14 -0.95 -8.08
C GLY A 18 8.23 -2.13 -8.40
N TRP A 19 7.11 -1.88 -9.09
CA TRP A 19 6.22 -2.92 -9.58
C TRP A 19 6.94 -3.91 -10.50
N ASN A 20 7.71 -3.46 -11.48
CA ASN A 20 8.43 -4.38 -12.37
C ASN A 20 9.55 -5.12 -11.64
N ALA A 21 10.33 -4.40 -10.83
CA ALA A 21 11.44 -4.99 -10.07
C ALA A 21 10.97 -6.09 -9.12
N VAL A 22 9.76 -6.00 -8.55
CA VAL A 22 9.23 -7.06 -7.68
C VAL A 22 8.84 -8.33 -8.45
N HIS A 23 8.49 -8.20 -9.73
CA HIS A 23 8.24 -9.36 -10.61
C HIS A 23 9.53 -10.03 -11.04
N ASP A 24 10.61 -9.24 -11.19
CA ASP A 24 11.94 -9.75 -11.53
C ASP A 24 12.66 -10.35 -10.31
N THR A 25 12.29 -9.97 -9.08
CA THR A 25 12.80 -10.62 -7.87
C THR A 25 12.14 -11.97 -7.66
N GLU A 26 12.94 -13.04 -7.73
CA GLU A 26 12.51 -14.41 -7.51
C GLU A 26 11.76 -14.61 -6.18
N THR A 27 12.04 -13.80 -5.13
CA THR A 27 11.43 -14.00 -3.81
C THR A 27 9.94 -13.69 -3.75
N LEU A 28 9.45 -12.51 -4.13
CA LEU A 28 8.02 -12.18 -4.03
C LEU A 28 7.19 -12.79 -5.16
N ALA A 29 7.77 -12.90 -6.36
CA ALA A 29 7.16 -13.62 -7.47
C ALA A 29 6.95 -15.10 -7.12
N ALA A 30 7.98 -15.81 -6.63
CA ALA A 30 7.84 -17.23 -6.25
C ALA A 30 6.91 -17.44 -5.04
N LEU A 31 6.88 -16.50 -4.09
CA LEU A 31 5.95 -16.59 -2.94
C LEU A 31 4.48 -16.48 -3.35
N SER A 32 4.17 -15.92 -4.54
CA SER A 32 2.80 -15.66 -4.98
C SER A 32 2.36 -16.46 -6.21
N GLU A 33 3.28 -16.98 -7.01
CA GLU A 33 2.99 -17.66 -8.29
C GLU A 33 2.03 -18.85 -8.17
N HIS A 34 2.06 -19.56 -7.04
CA HIS A 34 1.21 -20.74 -6.80
C HIS A 34 0.07 -20.50 -5.81
N ARG A 35 -0.11 -19.26 -5.35
CA ARG A 35 -1.16 -18.91 -4.40
C ARG A 35 -2.37 -18.31 -5.10
N HIS A 36 -3.57 -18.70 -4.67
CA HIS A 36 -4.80 -18.08 -5.14
C HIS A 36 -4.81 -16.58 -4.83
N GLY A 37 -5.07 -15.76 -5.84
CA GLY A 37 -5.00 -14.30 -5.76
C GLY A 37 -3.60 -13.73 -6.02
N GLY A 38 -2.55 -14.55 -6.03
CA GLY A 38 -1.18 -14.13 -6.33
C GLY A 38 -0.77 -12.90 -5.52
N GLN A 39 -0.22 -11.90 -6.22
CA GLN A 39 0.27 -10.67 -5.58
C GLN A 39 -0.84 -9.81 -4.95
N SER A 40 -2.10 -9.97 -5.36
CA SER A 40 -3.23 -9.23 -4.77
C SER A 40 -3.60 -9.69 -3.36
N GLU A 41 -2.98 -10.76 -2.84
CA GLU A 41 -3.08 -11.08 -1.41
C GLU A 41 -2.38 -10.01 -0.53
N PHE A 42 -1.41 -9.29 -1.10
CA PHE A 42 -0.64 -8.26 -0.40
C PHE A 42 -1.28 -6.88 -0.58
N LEU A 43 -1.72 -6.26 0.52
CA LEU A 43 -2.32 -4.92 0.50
C LEU A 43 -1.43 -3.87 -0.18
N THR A 44 -0.10 -4.02 -0.06
CA THR A 44 0.88 -3.16 -0.72
C THR A 44 0.68 -3.14 -2.23
N MET A 45 0.39 -4.27 -2.87
CA MET A 45 0.27 -4.37 -4.32
C MET A 45 -1.02 -3.72 -4.81
N ASP A 46 -2.14 -3.96 -4.14
CA ASP A 46 -3.41 -3.27 -4.43
C ASP A 46 -3.27 -1.76 -4.22
N GLY A 47 -2.60 -1.36 -3.13
CA GLY A 47 -2.31 0.03 -2.81
C GLY A 47 -1.40 0.70 -3.84
N LEU A 48 -0.39 -0.01 -4.34
CA LEU A 48 0.54 0.48 -5.35
C LEU A 48 -0.16 0.67 -6.70
N VAL A 49 -1.01 -0.27 -7.13
CA VAL A 49 -1.83 -0.12 -8.34
C VAL A 49 -2.71 1.12 -8.23
N LEU A 50 -3.40 1.29 -7.10
CA LEU A 50 -4.23 2.46 -6.86
C LEU A 50 -3.42 3.77 -6.82
N ALA A 51 -2.20 3.71 -6.27
CA ALA A 51 -1.27 4.83 -6.25
C ALA A 51 -0.82 5.22 -7.66
N MET A 52 -0.48 4.25 -8.50
CA MET A 52 -0.11 4.45 -9.91
C MET A 52 -1.28 5.04 -10.71
N ILE A 53 -2.50 4.52 -10.55
CA ILE A 53 -3.70 5.06 -11.21
C ILE A 53 -3.92 6.52 -10.82
N THR A 54 -3.87 6.82 -9.51
CA THR A 54 -4.09 8.18 -9.01
C THR A 54 -3.01 9.15 -9.49
N THR A 55 -1.76 8.73 -9.49
CA THR A 55 -0.62 9.53 -9.94
C THR A 55 -0.65 9.74 -11.46
N GLY A 56 -1.04 8.71 -12.22
CA GLY A 56 -1.30 8.81 -13.65
C GLY A 56 -2.42 9.81 -13.96
N LEU A 57 -3.54 9.76 -13.22
CA LEU A 57 -4.61 10.77 -13.33
C LEU A 57 -4.12 12.18 -12.97
N SER A 58 -3.19 12.29 -12.02
CA SER A 58 -2.57 13.55 -11.60
C SER A 58 -1.70 14.13 -12.71
N PHE A 59 -0.82 13.30 -13.28
CA PHE A 59 0.00 13.65 -14.44
C PHE A 59 -0.84 14.06 -15.65
N LEU A 60 -1.86 13.27 -16.02
CA LEU A 60 -2.76 13.59 -17.13
C LEU A 60 -3.56 14.88 -16.87
N SER A 61 -3.97 15.13 -15.62
CA SER A 61 -4.67 16.38 -15.25
C SER A 61 -3.78 17.62 -15.41
N ASP A 62 -2.46 17.47 -15.29
CA ASP A 62 -1.53 18.57 -15.52
C ASP A 62 -1.32 18.83 -17.01
N LEU A 63 -1.25 17.77 -17.83
CA LEU A 63 -1.12 17.90 -19.29
C LEU A 63 -2.41 18.42 -19.93
N LEU A 64 -3.57 18.04 -19.39
CA LEU A 64 -4.90 18.35 -19.93
C LEU A 64 -5.75 19.13 -18.91
N PRO A 65 -5.36 20.37 -18.53
CA PRO A 65 -6.00 21.11 -17.44
C PRO A 65 -7.46 21.50 -17.74
N GLY A 66 -7.91 21.45 -18.99
CA GLY A 66 -9.32 21.69 -19.36
C GLY A 66 -10.26 20.52 -19.05
N VAL A 67 -9.75 19.31 -18.84
CA VAL A 67 -10.57 18.10 -18.69
C VAL A 67 -11.03 17.95 -17.23
N THR A 68 -12.22 18.47 -16.94
CA THR A 68 -12.79 18.47 -15.58
C THR A 68 -12.98 17.06 -14.99
N PHE A 69 -13.29 16.07 -15.84
CA PHE A 69 -13.44 14.68 -15.41
C PHE A 69 -12.16 14.13 -14.77
N LEU A 70 -10.99 14.35 -15.37
CA LEU A 70 -9.70 13.89 -14.82
C LEU A 70 -9.46 14.46 -13.42
N LYS A 71 -9.72 15.77 -13.23
CA LYS A 71 -9.59 16.41 -11.92
C LYS A 71 -10.52 15.79 -10.87
N LYS A 72 -11.77 15.50 -11.24
CA LYS A 72 -12.75 14.87 -10.34
C LYS A 72 -12.36 13.42 -10.01
N ALA A 73 -11.99 12.64 -11.02
CA ALA A 73 -11.54 11.25 -10.85
C ALA A 73 -10.30 11.18 -9.98
N LYS A 74 -9.25 11.96 -10.31
CA LYS A 74 -8.03 12.10 -9.51
C LYS A 74 -8.38 12.39 -8.06
N ARG A 75 -9.23 13.38 -7.82
CA ARG A 75 -9.61 13.81 -6.47
C ARG A 75 -10.33 12.72 -5.68
N PHE A 76 -11.12 11.90 -6.34
CA PHE A 76 -11.79 10.76 -5.72
C PHE A 76 -10.79 9.65 -5.36
N PHE A 77 -9.98 9.21 -6.33
CA PHE A 77 -8.99 8.16 -6.13
C PHE A 77 -7.91 8.56 -5.12
N PHE A 78 -7.49 9.83 -5.11
CA PHE A 78 -6.52 10.38 -4.17
C PHE A 78 -6.94 10.17 -2.71
N MET A 79 -8.22 10.28 -2.38
CA MET A 79 -8.69 10.07 -1.01
C MET A 79 -8.39 8.64 -0.52
N ILE A 80 -8.56 7.65 -1.41
CA ILE A 80 -8.33 6.24 -1.10
C ILE A 80 -6.84 5.93 -1.15
N ALA A 81 -6.16 6.33 -2.23
CA ALA A 81 -4.74 6.08 -2.43
C ALA A 81 -3.89 6.70 -1.32
N PHE A 82 -4.14 7.96 -0.95
CA PHE A 82 -3.39 8.61 0.12
C PHE A 82 -3.61 7.92 1.47
N THR A 83 -4.85 7.56 1.79
CA THR A 83 -5.16 6.83 3.02
C THR A 83 -4.44 5.48 3.04
N LEU A 84 -4.55 4.71 1.95
CA LEU A 84 -4.01 3.37 1.87
C LEU A 84 -2.48 3.35 1.87
N SER A 85 -1.84 4.20 1.06
CA SER A 85 -0.39 4.35 1.05
C SER A 85 0.14 4.85 2.41
N GLY A 86 -0.58 5.75 3.08
CA GLY A 86 -0.24 6.18 4.44
C GLY A 86 -0.28 5.05 5.45
N VAL A 87 -1.33 4.20 5.40
CA VAL A 87 -1.45 2.99 6.24
C VAL A 87 -0.30 2.02 5.96
N ILE A 88 -0.05 1.70 4.69
CA ILE A 88 1.02 0.78 4.28
C ILE A 88 2.36 1.30 4.82
N THR A 89 2.75 2.52 4.51
CA THR A 89 4.03 3.09 4.96
C THR A 89 4.15 3.10 6.48
N ALA A 90 3.11 3.56 7.19
CA ALA A 90 3.18 3.77 8.64
C ALA A 90 3.10 2.47 9.46
N ILE A 91 2.50 1.40 8.92
CA ILE A 91 2.44 0.10 9.61
C ILE A 91 3.63 -0.78 9.19
N TYR A 92 3.99 -0.79 7.92
CA TYR A 92 5.05 -1.65 7.38
C TYR A 92 6.41 -1.41 8.02
N TRP A 93 6.90 -0.17 8.02
CA TRP A 93 8.25 0.12 8.49
C TRP A 93 8.47 -0.20 9.97
N PRO A 94 7.55 0.17 10.89
CA PRO A 94 7.66 -0.27 12.28
C PRO A 94 7.66 -1.79 12.42
N MET A 95 6.85 -2.52 11.66
CA MET A 95 6.84 -3.99 11.72
C MET A 95 8.17 -4.58 11.21
N VAL A 96 8.72 -4.11 10.09
CA VAL A 96 10.03 -4.59 9.60
C VAL A 96 11.14 -4.32 10.63
N LEU A 97 11.14 -3.14 11.25
CA LEU A 97 12.21 -2.73 12.15
C LEU A 97 12.10 -3.34 13.55
N LEU A 98 10.88 -3.56 14.05
CA LEU A 98 10.64 -3.95 15.45
C LEU A 98 10.12 -5.38 15.61
N ALA A 99 9.51 -5.95 14.57
CA ALA A 99 8.86 -7.27 14.64
C ALA A 99 8.88 -8.01 13.27
N PRO A 100 10.05 -8.22 12.64
CA PRO A 100 10.16 -8.77 11.27
C PRO A 100 9.54 -10.16 11.11
N ALA A 101 9.50 -10.98 12.17
CA ALA A 101 8.85 -12.30 12.18
C ALA A 101 7.33 -12.24 11.95
N LEU A 102 6.70 -11.07 12.14
CA LEU A 102 5.29 -10.88 11.82
C LEU A 102 5.04 -10.75 10.32
N ILE A 103 6.04 -10.36 9.53
CA ILE A 103 5.95 -10.14 8.08
C ILE A 103 6.52 -11.32 7.31
N ASN A 104 7.74 -11.77 7.66
CA ASN A 104 8.46 -12.76 6.88
C ASN A 104 8.60 -14.08 7.68
N PRO A 105 7.99 -15.19 7.19
CA PRO A 105 8.08 -16.50 7.84
C PRO A 105 9.51 -17.03 7.99
N ALA A 106 10.47 -16.57 7.18
CA ALA A 106 11.88 -17.00 7.27
C ALA A 106 12.55 -16.62 8.60
N TYR A 107 11.97 -15.68 9.36
CA TYR A 107 12.42 -15.35 10.72
C TYR A 107 11.75 -16.21 11.79
N ASN A 108 10.84 -17.10 11.44
CA ASN A 108 10.29 -18.09 12.37
C ASN A 108 11.24 -19.30 12.46
N PRO A 109 11.48 -19.84 13.65
CA PRO A 109 12.53 -20.83 13.92
C PRO A 109 12.27 -22.24 13.38
N GLU A 110 11.35 -22.43 12.42
CA GLU A 110 11.28 -23.74 11.75
C GLU A 110 12.53 -23.93 10.87
N PRO A 111 13.18 -25.11 10.95
CA PRO A 111 14.37 -25.36 10.14
C PRO A 111 13.99 -25.22 8.66
N PRO A 112 14.74 -24.46 7.85
CA PRO A 112 14.49 -24.46 6.43
C PRO A 112 14.68 -25.89 5.90
N ALA A 113 13.74 -26.36 5.06
CA ALA A 113 13.79 -27.69 4.45
C ALA A 113 15.04 -27.91 3.58
N THR A 114 15.74 -26.82 3.26
CA THR A 114 17.01 -26.75 2.54
C THR A 114 17.99 -25.87 3.31
N PRO A 115 19.27 -26.26 3.43
CA PRO A 115 20.29 -25.39 4.02
C PRO A 115 20.33 -24.08 3.21
N LEU A 116 20.03 -22.96 3.86
CA LEU A 116 20.36 -21.65 3.31
C LEU A 116 21.89 -21.61 3.15
N GLU A 117 22.37 -21.13 1.99
CA GLU A 117 23.80 -20.88 1.84
C GLU A 117 24.27 -19.97 3.00
N PRO A 118 25.33 -20.35 3.71
CA PRO A 118 25.67 -19.78 5.01
C PRO A 118 25.96 -18.27 5.02
N ASP A 119 26.12 -17.64 3.86
CA ASP A 119 26.60 -16.27 3.73
C ASP A 119 25.67 -15.31 2.97
N THR A 120 24.45 -15.71 2.60
CA THR A 120 23.50 -14.76 1.97
C THR A 120 22.76 -13.97 3.06
N PRO A 121 22.97 -12.64 3.19
CA PRO A 121 22.22 -11.85 4.15
C PRO A 121 20.74 -11.86 3.75
N ILE A 122 19.88 -12.45 4.58
CA ILE A 122 18.43 -12.35 4.38
C ILE A 122 18.08 -10.86 4.51
N PRO A 123 17.54 -10.20 3.47
CA PRO A 123 17.11 -8.82 3.60
C PRO A 123 16.08 -8.71 4.74
N PHE A 124 16.09 -7.60 5.48
CA PHE A 124 15.20 -7.37 6.62
C PHE A 124 13.72 -7.69 6.30
N SER A 125 13.30 -7.44 5.05
CA SER A 125 11.96 -7.71 4.52
C SER A 125 11.87 -8.86 3.51
N GLY A 126 12.98 -9.50 3.15
CA GLY A 126 13.04 -10.52 2.08
C GLY A 126 13.12 -9.96 0.65
N ILE A 127 13.26 -8.64 0.47
CA ILE A 127 13.46 -7.97 -0.82
C ILE A 127 14.57 -6.91 -0.78
N PRO A 128 15.18 -6.53 -1.94
CA PRO A 128 16.15 -5.45 -1.98
C PRO A 128 15.58 -4.13 -1.47
N LEU A 129 16.34 -3.41 -0.65
CA LEU A 129 15.88 -2.16 0.00
C LEU A 129 15.33 -1.12 -0.99
N SER A 130 15.92 -1.01 -2.18
CA SER A 130 15.45 -0.08 -3.21
C SER A 130 14.05 -0.43 -3.71
N VAL A 131 13.78 -1.72 -3.94
CA VAL A 131 12.44 -2.22 -4.29
C VAL A 131 11.49 -1.97 -3.13
N ASP A 132 11.91 -2.30 -1.92
CA ASP A 132 11.11 -2.10 -0.71
C ASP A 132 10.67 -0.63 -0.51
N LEU A 133 11.62 0.30 -0.66
CA LEU A 133 11.34 1.73 -0.64
C LEU A 133 10.37 2.15 -1.74
N ALA A 134 10.50 1.62 -2.95
CA ALA A 134 9.60 1.94 -4.06
C ALA A 134 8.17 1.41 -3.84
N LEU A 135 8.02 0.24 -3.20
CA LEU A 135 6.71 -0.36 -2.92
C LEU A 135 6.03 0.24 -1.69
N HIS A 136 6.75 0.35 -0.57
CA HIS A 136 6.17 0.65 0.74
C HIS A 136 6.35 2.08 1.21
N PHE A 137 7.40 2.79 0.77
CA PHE A 137 7.69 4.16 1.24
C PHE A 137 7.28 5.23 0.22
N ALA A 138 7.71 5.07 -1.03
CA ALA A 138 7.55 6.08 -2.07
C ALA A 138 6.09 6.52 -2.30
N PRO A 139 5.08 5.62 -2.34
CA PRO A 139 3.69 6.05 -2.51
C PRO A 139 3.19 6.94 -1.36
N GLY A 140 3.51 6.57 -0.11
CA GLY A 140 3.10 7.32 1.08
C GLY A 140 3.78 8.69 1.15
N ALA A 141 5.09 8.74 0.91
CA ALA A 141 5.85 9.98 0.87
C ALA A 141 5.38 10.90 -0.26
N TYR A 142 5.15 10.34 -1.45
CA TYR A 142 4.62 11.08 -2.60
C TYR A 142 3.26 11.70 -2.29
N PHE A 143 2.28 10.92 -1.85
CA PHE A 143 0.94 11.47 -1.59
C PHE A 143 0.93 12.48 -0.45
N PHE A 144 1.78 12.31 0.55
CA PHE A 144 1.96 13.32 1.59
C PHE A 144 2.44 14.64 0.98
N LEU A 145 3.51 14.62 0.17
CA LEU A 145 4.04 15.81 -0.48
C LEU A 145 3.04 16.42 -1.49
N ASP A 146 2.44 15.61 -2.35
CA ASP A 146 1.44 16.05 -3.33
C ASP A 146 0.23 16.70 -2.64
N PHE A 147 -0.20 16.14 -1.51
CA PHE A 147 -1.31 16.70 -0.74
C PHE A 147 -1.00 18.13 -0.25
N PHE A 148 0.16 18.35 0.37
CA PHE A 148 0.51 19.66 0.92
C PHE A 148 0.97 20.68 -0.13
N LEU A 149 1.58 20.23 -1.22
CA LEU A 149 2.18 21.13 -2.22
C LEU A 149 1.22 21.48 -3.35
N PHE A 150 0.34 20.56 -3.77
CA PHE A 150 -0.40 20.70 -5.03
C PHE A 150 -1.90 20.42 -4.95
N GLU A 151 -2.37 19.77 -3.89
CA GLU A 151 -3.80 19.54 -3.66
C GLU A 151 -4.47 20.67 -2.89
N LYS A 152 -5.81 20.62 -2.90
CA LYS A 152 -6.62 21.42 -1.98
C LYS A 152 -7.00 20.54 -0.79
N ARG A 153 -7.31 21.15 0.35
CA ARG A 153 -7.95 20.43 1.46
C ARG A 153 -9.33 19.90 1.06
N TYR A 154 -9.71 18.72 1.55
CA TYR A 154 -11.08 18.21 1.45
C TYR A 154 -11.99 18.94 2.45
N SER A 155 -13.25 19.09 2.09
CA SER A 155 -14.25 19.65 2.99
C SER A 155 -14.57 18.68 4.13
N ARG A 156 -15.05 19.23 5.26
CA ARG A 156 -15.47 18.40 6.41
C ARG A 156 -16.53 17.38 6.04
N ASP A 157 -17.44 17.72 5.13
CA ASP A 157 -18.50 16.80 4.70
C ASP A 157 -17.94 15.68 3.81
N GLN A 158 -17.01 15.98 2.90
CA GLN A 158 -16.31 14.97 2.10
C GLN A 158 -15.60 13.96 2.99
N ILE A 159 -14.88 14.41 4.02
CA ILE A 159 -14.18 13.50 4.94
C ILE A 159 -15.18 12.67 5.76
N ARG A 160 -16.23 13.32 6.28
CA ARG A 160 -17.19 12.65 7.17
C ARG A 160 -18.04 11.62 6.43
N ARG A 161 -18.44 11.88 5.19
CA ARG A 161 -19.32 10.99 4.42
C ARG A 161 -18.51 10.12 3.48
N THR A 162 -17.86 10.73 2.50
CA THR A 162 -17.10 10.01 1.47
C THR A 162 -15.90 9.30 2.06
N GLY A 163 -15.10 9.96 2.91
CA GLY A 163 -13.93 9.34 3.54
C GLY A 163 -14.29 8.10 4.35
N LYS A 164 -15.29 8.21 5.24
CA LYS A 164 -15.77 7.05 6.02
C LYS A 164 -16.27 5.91 5.14
N ALA A 165 -17.10 6.22 4.14
CA ALA A 165 -17.66 5.21 3.25
C ALA A 165 -16.56 4.49 2.46
N LEU A 166 -15.61 5.25 1.89
CA LEU A 166 -14.52 4.69 1.11
C LEU A 166 -13.56 3.85 1.95
N THR A 167 -13.23 4.28 3.17
CA THR A 167 -12.43 3.45 4.09
C THR A 167 -13.15 2.14 4.41
N ALA A 168 -14.45 2.17 4.71
CA ALA A 168 -15.23 0.97 4.97
C ALA A 168 -15.27 0.04 3.75
N ILE A 169 -15.56 0.57 2.56
CA ILE A 169 -15.60 -0.20 1.32
C ILE A 169 -14.23 -0.82 1.00
N ALA A 170 -13.15 -0.03 1.07
CA ALA A 170 -11.80 -0.53 0.80
C ALA A 170 -11.39 -1.62 1.81
N THR A 171 -11.72 -1.43 3.09
CA THR A 171 -11.47 -2.43 4.13
C THR A 171 -12.22 -3.72 3.81
N LEU A 172 -13.54 -3.65 3.61
CA LEU A 172 -14.36 -4.83 3.32
C LEU A 172 -13.94 -5.54 2.03
N ALA A 173 -13.58 -4.77 0.99
CA ALA A 173 -13.10 -5.32 -0.27
C ALA A 173 -11.82 -6.12 -0.07
N TYR A 174 -10.79 -5.51 0.54
CA TYR A 174 -9.52 -6.20 0.76
C TYR A 174 -9.64 -7.35 1.75
N THR A 175 -10.29 -7.13 2.90
CA THR A 175 -10.44 -8.19 3.91
C THR A 175 -11.28 -9.34 3.37
N GLY A 176 -12.36 -9.05 2.64
CA GLY A 176 -13.15 -10.08 1.98
C GLY A 176 -12.34 -10.88 0.96
N TRP A 177 -11.50 -10.19 0.19
CA TRP A 177 -10.60 -10.82 -0.77
C TRP A 177 -9.59 -11.76 -0.12
N ILE A 178 -8.86 -11.31 0.91
CA ILE A 178 -7.85 -12.15 1.56
C ILE A 178 -8.46 -13.31 2.35
N GLU A 179 -9.65 -13.13 2.93
CA GLU A 179 -10.39 -14.22 3.59
C GLU A 179 -10.84 -15.26 2.56
N TYR A 180 -11.23 -14.82 1.36
CA TYR A 180 -11.52 -15.72 0.24
C TYR A 180 -10.27 -16.45 -0.24
N CYS A 181 -9.14 -15.76 -0.43
CA CYS A 181 -7.86 -16.38 -0.79
C CYS A 181 -7.41 -17.45 0.24
N LYS A 182 -7.61 -17.19 1.54
CA LYS A 182 -7.35 -18.17 2.61
C LYS A 182 -8.07 -19.49 2.30
N LEU A 183 -9.32 -19.48 1.86
CA LEU A 183 -10.09 -20.72 1.62
C LEU A 183 -9.35 -21.70 0.70
N TYR A 184 -8.54 -21.20 -0.23
CA TYR A 184 -7.72 -21.99 -1.14
C TYR A 184 -6.29 -22.19 -0.64
N ASN A 185 -5.67 -21.14 -0.12
CA ASN A 185 -4.24 -21.14 0.25
C ASN A 185 -3.96 -21.73 1.64
N LEU A 186 -5.01 -21.98 2.43
CA LEU A 186 -5.01 -22.51 3.80
C LEU A 186 -4.32 -21.65 4.86
N THR A 187 -3.49 -20.68 4.48
CA THR A 187 -2.79 -19.70 5.33
C THR A 187 -2.89 -18.31 4.71
N TYR A 188 -2.86 -17.26 5.54
CA TYR A 188 -2.67 -15.88 5.06
C TYR A 188 -1.23 -15.65 4.60
N PRO A 189 -0.99 -14.64 3.73
CA PRO A 189 0.37 -14.30 3.29
C PRO A 189 1.26 -13.77 4.43
N TYR A 190 0.67 -13.06 5.39
CA TYR A 190 1.39 -12.50 6.53
C TYR A 190 1.17 -13.33 7.81
N PRO A 191 2.23 -13.75 8.50
CA PRO A 191 2.14 -14.46 9.79
C PRO A 191 1.21 -13.81 10.81
N PHE A 192 1.22 -12.48 10.94
CA PHE A 192 0.36 -11.77 11.91
C PHE A 192 -1.16 -11.94 11.67
N LEU A 193 -1.57 -12.38 10.48
CA LEU A 193 -2.98 -12.68 10.17
C LEU A 193 -3.36 -14.13 10.50
N ASN A 194 -2.39 -15.03 10.69
CA ASN A 194 -2.62 -16.44 11.03
C ASN A 194 -2.95 -16.62 12.54
N VAL A 195 -3.94 -15.86 13.00
CA VAL A 195 -4.48 -15.87 14.36
C VAL A 195 -5.95 -16.28 14.34
N SER A 196 -6.59 -16.40 15.50
CA SER A 196 -8.04 -16.66 15.56
C SER A 196 -8.85 -15.47 15.01
N HIS A 197 -10.14 -15.69 14.76
CA HIS A 197 -11.00 -14.71 14.08
C HIS A 197 -11.09 -13.36 14.81
N LEU A 198 -11.18 -13.36 16.14
CA LEU A 198 -11.37 -12.12 16.91
C LEU A 198 -10.15 -11.19 16.85
N PRO A 199 -8.90 -11.64 17.13
CA PRO A 199 -7.72 -10.82 16.93
C PRO A 199 -7.54 -10.33 15.50
N ARG A 200 -7.82 -11.17 14.49
CA ARG A 200 -7.71 -10.77 13.08
C ARG A 200 -8.71 -9.67 12.72
N PHE A 201 -9.95 -9.80 13.15
CA PHE A 201 -10.95 -8.75 13.00
C PHE A 201 -10.52 -7.44 13.68
N ALA A 202 -9.90 -7.53 14.86
CA ALA A 202 -9.35 -6.37 15.56
C ALA A 202 -8.20 -5.71 14.77
N ILE A 203 -7.32 -6.49 14.14
CA ILE A 203 -6.25 -6.00 13.26
C ILE A 203 -6.85 -5.23 12.09
N TYR A 204 -7.80 -5.82 11.35
CA TYR A 204 -8.46 -5.17 10.22
C TYR A 204 -9.14 -3.85 10.64
N SER A 205 -9.90 -3.89 11.73
CA SER A 205 -10.63 -2.74 12.24
C SER A 205 -9.70 -1.63 12.72
N SER A 206 -8.58 -1.99 13.35
CA SER A 206 -7.57 -1.04 13.83
C SER A 206 -6.84 -0.36 12.68
N ALA A 207 -6.44 -1.11 11.65
CA ALA A 207 -5.83 -0.55 10.45
C ALA A 207 -6.78 0.40 9.70
N ALA A 208 -8.06 0.01 9.58
CA ALA A 208 -9.09 0.86 8.97
C ALA A 208 -9.33 2.16 9.76
N LEU A 209 -9.43 2.06 11.09
CA LEU A 209 -9.59 3.21 11.97
C LEU A 209 -8.37 4.13 11.91
N PHE A 210 -7.16 3.55 11.92
CA PHE A 210 -5.91 4.28 11.75
C PHE A 210 -5.90 5.03 10.42
N GLY A 211 -6.21 4.38 9.30
CA GLY A 211 -6.27 5.04 7.98
C GLY A 211 -7.25 6.22 7.94
N TYR A 212 -8.48 6.01 8.43
CA TYR A 212 -9.47 7.08 8.48
C TYR A 212 -9.03 8.26 9.35
N THR A 213 -8.49 7.99 10.53
CA THR A 213 -8.05 9.03 11.47
C THR A 213 -6.79 9.74 11.00
N PHE A 214 -5.85 9.02 10.38
CA PHE A 214 -4.67 9.55 9.71
C PHE A 214 -5.09 10.55 8.63
N PHE A 215 -5.91 10.14 7.66
CA PHE A 215 -6.34 11.04 6.58
C PHE A 215 -7.09 12.26 7.11
N LYS A 216 -8.00 12.07 8.08
CA LYS A 216 -8.71 13.17 8.74
C LYS A 216 -7.74 14.13 9.43
N GLY A 217 -6.74 13.61 10.14
CA GLY A 217 -5.72 14.38 10.84
C GLY A 217 -4.87 15.20 9.87
N ILE A 218 -4.31 14.56 8.84
CA ILE A 218 -3.51 15.26 7.83
C ILE A 218 -4.32 16.33 7.10
N ASN A 219 -5.58 16.05 6.74
CA ASN A 219 -6.43 17.07 6.14
C ASN A 219 -6.71 18.25 7.07
N ALA A 220 -6.75 18.06 8.39
CA ALA A 220 -6.92 19.15 9.35
C ALA A 220 -5.67 20.03 9.47
N LEU A 221 -4.48 19.47 9.20
CA LEU A 221 -3.20 20.18 9.19
C LEU A 221 -2.91 20.89 7.86
N HIS A 222 -3.69 20.64 6.82
CA HIS A 222 -3.50 21.28 5.52
C HIS A 222 -3.78 22.80 5.61
N PRO A 223 -2.87 23.66 5.11
CA PRO A 223 -3.02 25.12 5.13
C PRO A 223 -4.24 25.62 4.34
#